data_AF-A0A2E8A383-F1
#
_entry.id   AF-A0A2E8A383-F1
#
_cell.length_a   1.000
_cell.length_b   1.000
_cell.length_c   1.000
_cell.angle_alpha   90.00
_cell.angle_beta   90.00
_cell.angle_gamma   90.00
#
_symmetry.space_group_name_H-M   'P 1'
#
loop_
_entity.id
_entity.type
_entity.pdbx_description
1 polymer ?
#
loop_
_entity_poly.entity_id
_entity_poly.type
_entity_poly.pdbx_seq_one_letter_code
_entity_poly.pdbx_strand_id
1 'polypeptide(L)'
;MDSQGRGLSESVWTSLDRKAGAVVELTVRQLRNKVSTWAVLGLGTLLMVLLLVFYIDSVRDGFESIDNDGDSFDMDNDGYPMGQEWKYGTSDWDGESFPGSGNFIFQGQIDWNDPDRTVSGNKTWEGQAILNASWIDYDYTGGTWSNIIDWETYESNDCDEGAPFEDWWLPYASSCLQEDGTYAFNGRVRASGQLYVPEGSYLSWGIFTEVFYVEPDPPEMYIDEDGIDWAEGASGSQGFDDDGDCFRIGWITGDDWWEYQHEPDANRNGIPCDVVWAVDPVTGEVISIDPDDYVDEDPVDEEYAGESSHRAFVIASGKIAFVLLLGLFLPLFLALGLVRDETERGTLHYLLSKPIHRGEFIFYRVLGYMAVVSSFVIVLALLMALITSLIGPGDDLIRFGDFPVWVGIAAATILVLAAYGSLFNTIGLIMPKYGVYLCIIIGVWEFAMGFTSLFAPESSVTFLSISHWGLQMVDATVLAAWPDTLQYSQMSEAFGIDTGLQWIWKPPVHTLGTGNPYISIVTSITFLSIISGVLISMGSAIFRRKEIM
;
A
#
# COMPACT_ATOMS: atom_id res chain seq x y z
N MET A 1 46.85 -39.29 35.30
CA MET A 1 45.56 -39.66 34.68
C MET A 1 45.22 -41.05 35.19
N ASP A 2 44.12 -41.20 35.92
CA ASP A 2 43.69 -42.50 36.44
C ASP A 2 43.09 -43.34 35.29
N SER A 3 43.47 -44.62 35.27
CA SER A 3 43.20 -45.64 34.25
C SER A 3 41.73 -46.00 34.06
N GLN A 4 40.82 -45.47 34.88
CA GLN A 4 39.37 -45.76 34.80
C GLN A 4 38.51 -44.61 34.29
N GLY A 5 39.04 -43.41 34.02
CA GLY A 5 38.24 -42.30 33.47
C GLY A 5 37.04 -41.86 34.33
N ARG A 6 37.01 -42.24 35.61
CA ARG A 6 35.91 -41.94 36.57
C ARG A 6 36.05 -40.59 37.27
N GLY A 7 37.16 -39.88 37.08
CA GLY A 7 37.41 -38.58 37.73
C GLY A 7 36.61 -37.41 37.16
N LEU A 8 35.94 -37.57 36.00
CA LEU A 8 35.10 -36.53 35.40
C LEU A 8 33.62 -36.64 35.79
N SER A 9 33.21 -37.71 36.50
CA SER A 9 31.80 -37.98 36.85
C SER A 9 31.34 -37.43 38.21
N GLU A 10 32.19 -36.70 38.93
CA GLU A 10 31.89 -36.17 40.27
C GLU A 10 31.86 -34.63 40.33
N SER A 11 31.72 -33.93 39.20
CA SER A 11 31.48 -32.48 39.25
C SER A 11 30.00 -32.19 39.49
N VAL A 12 29.70 -31.21 40.34
CA VAL A 12 28.32 -30.74 40.61
C VAL A 12 27.57 -30.48 39.30
N TRP A 13 28.25 -29.92 38.30
CA TRP A 13 27.74 -29.63 36.96
C TRP A 13 27.28 -30.88 36.19
N THR A 14 28.07 -31.96 36.18
CA THR A 14 27.66 -33.23 35.52
C THR A 14 26.47 -33.90 36.22
N SER A 15 26.33 -33.72 37.54
CA SER A 15 25.18 -34.23 38.29
C SER A 15 23.90 -33.40 38.08
N LEU A 16 24.05 -32.10 37.90
CA LEU A 16 22.99 -31.12 37.69
C LEU A 16 22.45 -31.24 36.25
N ASP A 17 23.33 -31.39 35.27
CA ASP A 17 23.01 -31.66 33.86
C ASP A 17 22.18 -32.95 33.69
N ARG A 18 22.58 -34.04 34.37
CA ARG A 18 21.84 -35.32 34.31
C ARG A 18 20.45 -35.26 34.98
N LYS A 19 20.27 -34.41 36.00
CA LYS A 19 18.97 -34.20 36.66
C LYS A 19 18.08 -33.30 35.82
N ALA A 20 18.62 -32.22 35.27
CA ALA A 20 17.93 -31.31 34.37
C ALA A 20 17.43 -32.05 33.12
N GLY A 21 18.33 -32.79 32.46
CA GLY A 21 18.00 -33.59 31.27
C GLY A 21 16.89 -34.61 31.53
N ALA A 22 16.86 -35.26 32.71
CA ALA A 22 15.81 -36.22 33.04
C ALA A 22 14.43 -35.57 33.21
N VAL A 23 14.34 -34.37 33.80
CA VAL A 23 13.08 -33.64 33.96
C VAL A 23 12.60 -33.08 32.61
N VAL A 24 13.52 -32.56 31.81
CA VAL A 24 13.27 -32.11 30.43
C VAL A 24 12.72 -33.27 29.60
N GLU A 25 13.40 -34.42 29.58
CA GLU A 25 12.99 -35.60 28.84
C GLU A 25 11.62 -36.13 29.30
N LEU A 26 11.37 -36.16 30.62
CA LEU A 26 10.08 -36.57 31.15
C LEU A 26 8.96 -35.64 30.69
N THR A 27 9.22 -34.33 30.68
CA THR A 27 8.27 -33.32 30.21
C THR A 27 7.97 -33.50 28.73
N VAL A 28 9.00 -33.69 27.90
CA VAL A 28 8.85 -33.97 26.46
C VAL A 28 8.01 -35.22 26.23
N ARG A 29 8.28 -36.32 26.96
CA ARG A 29 7.50 -37.57 26.87
C ARG A 29 6.05 -37.37 27.28
N GLN A 30 5.79 -36.56 28.32
CA GLN A 30 4.43 -36.25 28.76
C GLN A 30 3.66 -35.44 27.72
N LEU A 31 4.27 -34.39 27.16
CA LEU A 31 3.67 -33.58 26.10
C LEU A 31 3.42 -34.43 24.84
N ARG A 32 4.35 -35.29 24.45
CA ARG A 32 4.19 -36.19 23.30
C ARG A 32 3.01 -37.15 23.44
N ASN A 33 2.68 -37.58 24.65
CA ASN A 33 1.57 -38.52 24.88
C ASN A 33 0.23 -37.81 25.12
N LYS A 34 0.20 -36.49 25.26
CA LYS A 34 -1.04 -35.72 25.41
C LYS A 34 -1.68 -35.50 24.03
N VAL A 35 -2.93 -35.95 23.88
CA VAL A 35 -3.73 -35.72 22.67
C VAL A 35 -3.89 -34.23 22.37
N SER A 36 -4.05 -33.41 23.43
CA SER A 36 -4.14 -31.95 23.30
C SER A 36 -2.92 -31.33 22.63
N THR A 37 -1.73 -31.92 22.82
CA THR A 37 -0.52 -31.41 22.18
C THR A 37 -0.58 -31.58 20.68
N TRP A 38 -0.87 -32.79 20.20
CA TRP A 38 -1.01 -33.04 18.76
C TRP A 38 -2.19 -32.30 18.13
N ALA A 39 -3.29 -32.10 18.87
CA ALA A 39 -4.43 -31.33 18.39
C ALA A 39 -4.05 -29.86 18.12
N VAL A 40 -3.33 -29.21 19.05
CA VAL A 40 -2.93 -27.81 18.89
C VAL A 40 -1.84 -27.65 17.82
N LEU A 41 -0.85 -28.55 17.77
CA LEU A 41 0.17 -28.55 16.70
C LEU A 41 -0.47 -28.83 15.32
N GLY A 42 -1.44 -29.73 15.26
CA GLY A 42 -2.23 -30.04 14.05
C GLY A 42 -3.06 -28.85 13.58
N LEU A 43 -3.72 -28.14 14.50
CA LEU A 43 -4.46 -26.92 14.15
C LEU A 43 -3.53 -25.82 13.63
N GLY A 44 -2.37 -25.64 14.28
CA GLY A 44 -1.35 -24.68 13.84
C GLY A 44 -0.80 -24.99 12.45
N THR A 45 -0.51 -26.26 12.15
CA THR A 45 -0.06 -26.67 10.81
C THR A 45 -1.16 -26.49 9.76
N LEU A 46 -2.40 -26.83 10.07
CA LEU A 46 -3.53 -26.64 9.15
C LEU A 46 -3.75 -25.16 8.83
N LEU A 47 -3.62 -24.28 9.82
CA LEU A 47 -3.70 -22.83 9.61
C LEU A 47 -2.62 -22.36 8.63
N MET A 48 -1.38 -22.84 8.76
CA MET A 48 -0.29 -22.46 7.85
C MET A 48 -0.49 -23.00 6.44
N VAL A 49 -0.97 -24.24 6.31
CA VAL A 49 -1.30 -24.81 5.00
C VAL A 49 -2.39 -23.98 4.32
N LEU A 50 -3.42 -23.57 5.06
CA LEU A 50 -4.50 -22.73 4.53
C LEU A 50 -3.99 -21.36 4.08
N LEU A 51 -3.13 -20.70 4.87
CA LEU A 51 -2.50 -19.44 4.46
C LEU A 51 -1.64 -19.60 3.21
N LEU A 52 -0.86 -20.69 3.11
CA LEU A 52 -0.08 -20.98 1.92
C LEU A 52 -0.94 -21.22 0.69
N VAL A 53 -2.09 -21.89 0.83
CA VAL A 53 -3.01 -22.10 -0.30
C VAL A 53 -3.52 -20.76 -0.83
N PHE A 54 -3.92 -19.84 0.05
CA PHE A 54 -4.33 -18.49 -0.36
C PHE A 54 -3.22 -17.71 -1.04
N TYR A 55 -1.99 -17.81 -0.52
CA TYR A 55 -0.82 -17.17 -1.13
C TYR A 55 -0.51 -17.74 -2.52
N ILE A 56 -0.59 -19.06 -2.68
CA ILE A 56 -0.36 -19.70 -3.98
C ILE A 56 -1.43 -19.29 -4.99
N ASP A 57 -2.68 -19.17 -4.54
CA ASP A 57 -3.79 -18.72 -5.40
C ASP A 57 -3.58 -17.27 -5.83
N SER A 58 -3.23 -16.38 -4.90
CA SER A 58 -2.99 -14.96 -5.20
C SER A 58 -1.81 -14.74 -6.14
N VAL A 59 -0.71 -15.49 -5.97
CA VAL A 59 0.45 -15.40 -6.88
C VAL A 59 0.13 -15.99 -8.26
N ARG A 60 -0.73 -17.00 -8.34
CA ARG A 60 -1.06 -17.66 -9.62
C ARG A 60 -2.03 -16.82 -10.46
N ASP A 61 -2.98 -16.14 -9.83
CA ASP A 61 -4.01 -15.40 -10.55
C ASP A 61 -3.45 -14.14 -11.24
N GLY A 62 -2.20 -13.76 -10.96
CA GLY A 62 -1.54 -12.58 -11.52
C GLY A 62 -1.95 -11.30 -10.79
N PHE A 63 -1.22 -10.22 -11.05
CA PHE A 63 -1.61 -8.88 -10.60
C PHE A 63 -2.38 -8.24 -11.76
N GLU A 64 -3.61 -7.79 -11.48
CA GLU A 64 -4.37 -6.97 -12.43
C GLU A 64 -3.76 -5.58 -12.40
N SER A 65 -3.50 -5.01 -13.57
CA SER A 65 -2.89 -3.70 -13.66
C SER A 65 -3.87 -2.64 -13.17
N ILE A 66 -3.40 -1.75 -12.31
CA ILE A 66 -4.20 -0.71 -11.67
C ILE A 66 -3.86 0.62 -12.34
N ASP A 67 -4.83 1.16 -13.05
CA ASP A 67 -4.88 2.57 -13.41
C ASP A 67 -5.22 3.38 -12.15
N ASN A 68 -4.23 4.08 -11.60
CA ASN A 68 -4.36 4.74 -10.31
C ASN A 68 -4.86 6.18 -10.39
N ASP A 69 -4.55 6.90 -11.45
CA ASP A 69 -4.90 8.31 -11.65
C ASP A 69 -6.01 8.52 -12.70
N GLY A 70 -6.36 7.48 -13.46
CA GLY A 70 -7.58 7.35 -14.26
C GLY A 70 -7.42 7.83 -15.70
N ASP A 71 -6.20 7.96 -16.18
CA ASP A 71 -5.89 8.62 -17.45
C ASP A 71 -6.01 7.66 -18.66
N SER A 72 -6.12 6.36 -18.42
CA SER A 72 -6.46 5.36 -19.44
C SER A 72 -7.92 5.39 -19.89
N PHE A 73 -8.78 6.09 -19.15
CA PHE A 73 -10.21 6.15 -19.43
C PHE A 73 -10.55 7.15 -20.54
N ASP A 74 -11.58 6.81 -21.33
CA ASP A 74 -12.20 7.68 -22.33
C ASP A 74 -13.63 7.99 -21.85
N MET A 75 -13.83 9.17 -21.26
CA MET A 75 -15.08 9.53 -20.60
C MET A 75 -16.17 9.96 -21.59
N ASP A 76 -15.80 10.57 -22.71
CA ASP A 76 -16.75 11.07 -23.72
C ASP A 76 -16.99 10.11 -24.90
N ASN A 77 -16.23 9.01 -24.96
CA ASN A 77 -16.25 7.94 -25.96
C ASN A 77 -15.92 8.42 -27.38
N ASP A 78 -15.01 9.38 -27.53
CA ASP A 78 -14.47 9.80 -28.84
C ASP A 78 -13.36 8.87 -29.37
N GLY A 79 -12.87 7.97 -28.53
CA GLY A 79 -11.90 6.94 -28.83
C GLY A 79 -10.46 7.26 -28.42
N TYR A 80 -10.21 8.41 -27.76
CA TYR A 80 -8.90 8.79 -27.24
C TYR A 80 -8.92 8.72 -25.69
N PRO A 81 -7.92 8.08 -25.06
CA PRO A 81 -7.83 8.06 -23.59
C PRO A 81 -7.42 9.43 -23.05
N MET A 82 -7.81 9.71 -21.81
CA MET A 82 -7.60 10.97 -21.11
C MET A 82 -6.12 11.41 -21.06
N GLY A 83 -5.16 10.51 -20.85
CA GLY A 83 -3.73 10.82 -20.88
C GLY A 83 -3.28 11.32 -22.26
N GLN A 84 -3.79 10.71 -23.33
CA GLN A 84 -3.53 11.20 -24.69
C GLN A 84 -4.14 12.59 -24.91
N GLU A 85 -5.30 12.84 -24.35
CA GLU A 85 -5.94 14.14 -24.42
C GLU A 85 -5.20 15.22 -23.63
N TRP A 86 -4.67 14.88 -22.45
CA TRP A 86 -3.79 15.74 -21.67
C TRP A 86 -2.50 16.06 -22.39
N LYS A 87 -1.91 15.11 -23.11
CA LYS A 87 -0.75 15.35 -23.97
C LYS A 87 -1.02 16.35 -25.10
N TYR A 88 -2.24 16.36 -25.65
CA TYR A 88 -2.64 17.23 -26.76
C TYR A 88 -3.41 18.50 -26.36
N GLY A 89 -3.86 18.59 -25.11
CA GLY A 89 -4.67 19.70 -24.59
C GLY A 89 -6.11 19.69 -25.09
N THR A 90 -6.68 18.50 -25.24
CA THR A 90 -8.07 18.28 -25.66
C THR A 90 -8.93 17.85 -24.46
N SER A 91 -10.25 17.75 -24.65
CA SER A 91 -11.19 17.68 -23.52
C SER A 91 -11.94 16.35 -23.48
N ASP A 92 -11.63 15.56 -22.44
CA ASP A 92 -12.27 14.25 -22.19
C ASP A 92 -13.75 14.32 -21.76
N TRP A 93 -14.33 15.51 -21.80
CA TRP A 93 -15.74 15.73 -21.51
C TRP A 93 -16.53 16.14 -22.76
N ASP A 94 -15.85 16.42 -23.87
CA ASP A 94 -16.43 16.92 -25.11
C ASP A 94 -15.85 16.15 -26.29
N GLY A 95 -16.54 15.09 -26.73
CA GLY A 95 -16.06 14.21 -27.80
C GLY A 95 -15.99 14.82 -29.21
N GLU A 96 -16.06 16.15 -29.31
CA GLU A 96 -15.68 16.94 -30.48
C GLU A 96 -14.26 17.52 -30.37
N SER A 97 -13.71 17.54 -29.16
CA SER A 97 -12.38 17.99 -28.78
C SER A 97 -11.51 16.77 -28.52
N PHE A 98 -11.03 16.15 -29.59
CA PHE A 98 -10.08 15.04 -29.58
C PHE A 98 -8.69 15.46 -30.09
N PRO A 99 -7.62 14.69 -29.85
CA PRO A 99 -6.30 14.89 -30.46
C PRO A 99 -6.38 15.04 -32.00
N GLY A 100 -5.96 16.22 -32.49
CA GLY A 100 -6.03 16.57 -33.92
C GLY A 100 -7.35 17.17 -34.39
N SER A 101 -8.32 17.35 -33.49
CA SER A 101 -9.50 18.21 -33.70
C SER A 101 -9.05 19.65 -34.01
N GLY A 102 -9.86 20.34 -34.80
CA GLY A 102 -9.57 21.72 -35.17
C GLY A 102 -9.86 22.64 -34.00
N ASN A 103 -9.01 23.64 -33.79
CA ASN A 103 -9.11 24.58 -32.69
C ASN A 103 -9.41 25.99 -33.20
N PHE A 104 -10.23 26.74 -32.45
CA PHE A 104 -10.57 28.12 -32.78
C PHE A 104 -9.50 29.08 -32.25
N ILE A 105 -8.68 29.63 -33.15
CA ILE A 105 -7.68 30.64 -32.80
C ILE A 105 -8.34 32.02 -32.82
N PHE A 106 -8.57 32.59 -31.64
CA PHE A 106 -9.08 33.95 -31.46
C PHE A 106 -8.14 34.99 -32.10
N GLN A 107 -8.72 35.95 -32.84
CA GLN A 107 -7.96 37.05 -33.46
C GLN A 107 -8.42 38.43 -33.04
N GLY A 108 -9.67 38.56 -32.61
CA GLY A 108 -10.23 39.83 -32.17
C GLY A 108 -11.70 39.71 -31.85
N GLN A 109 -12.20 40.75 -31.19
CA GLN A 109 -13.61 40.90 -30.87
C GLN A 109 -14.03 42.35 -30.99
N ILE A 110 -15.33 42.54 -31.15
CA ILE A 110 -16.05 43.79 -30.91
C ILE A 110 -16.90 43.53 -29.68
N ASP A 111 -16.56 44.19 -28.58
CA ASP A 111 -17.32 44.12 -27.32
C ASP A 111 -18.54 45.05 -27.38
N TRP A 112 -19.48 44.89 -26.44
CA TRP A 112 -20.76 45.61 -26.38
C TRP A 112 -20.64 47.13 -26.30
N ASN A 113 -19.45 47.70 -26.01
CA ASN A 113 -19.22 49.14 -25.87
C ASN A 113 -18.19 49.72 -26.86
N ASP A 114 -17.71 48.92 -27.82
CA ASP A 114 -16.66 49.37 -28.74
C ASP A 114 -17.19 50.40 -29.77
N PRO A 115 -16.42 51.47 -30.06
CA PRO A 115 -16.84 52.52 -30.98
C PRO A 115 -16.83 52.08 -32.45
N ASP A 116 -15.93 51.16 -32.82
CA ASP A 116 -15.81 50.63 -34.18
C ASP A 116 -16.57 49.30 -34.29
N ARG A 117 -17.78 49.34 -34.87
CA ARG A 117 -18.73 48.22 -34.91
C ARG A 117 -18.76 47.45 -36.22
N THR A 118 -17.82 47.72 -37.12
CA THR A 118 -17.72 47.06 -38.42
C THR A 118 -16.40 46.34 -38.57
N VAL A 119 -16.45 45.09 -38.99
CA VAL A 119 -15.28 44.27 -39.30
C VAL A 119 -15.49 43.58 -40.64
N SER A 120 -14.41 43.30 -41.37
CA SER A 120 -14.51 42.58 -42.65
C SER A 120 -13.35 41.62 -42.84
N GLY A 121 -13.59 40.52 -43.54
CA GLY A 121 -12.58 39.50 -43.81
C GLY A 121 -13.18 38.13 -44.09
N ASN A 122 -12.31 37.16 -44.36
CA ASN A 122 -12.64 35.73 -44.39
C ASN A 122 -12.16 35.10 -43.08
N LYS A 123 -13.11 34.83 -42.18
CA LYS A 123 -12.87 34.35 -40.81
C LYS A 123 -13.99 33.41 -40.37
N THR A 124 -13.75 32.72 -39.25
CA THR A 124 -14.82 32.11 -38.47
C THR A 124 -15.31 33.16 -37.48
N TRP A 125 -16.60 33.46 -37.51
CA TRP A 125 -17.27 34.47 -36.71
C TRP A 125 -18.13 33.79 -35.65
N GLU A 126 -18.17 34.34 -34.44
CA GLU A 126 -19.00 33.84 -33.35
C GLU A 126 -19.64 34.99 -32.57
N GLY A 127 -20.95 34.91 -32.35
CA GLY A 127 -21.73 35.95 -31.66
C GLY A 127 -22.89 36.45 -32.50
N GLN A 128 -23.19 37.74 -32.40
CA GLN A 128 -24.36 38.37 -33.01
C GLN A 128 -23.95 39.49 -33.97
N ALA A 129 -24.30 39.34 -35.25
CA ALA A 129 -23.99 40.37 -36.25
C ALA A 129 -24.92 40.31 -37.47
N ILE A 130 -24.86 41.38 -38.25
CA ILE A 130 -25.43 41.48 -39.58
C ILE A 130 -24.30 41.29 -40.59
N LEU A 131 -24.36 40.21 -41.37
CA LEU A 131 -23.38 39.82 -42.37
C LEU A 131 -23.83 40.22 -43.77
N ASN A 132 -23.05 41.09 -44.40
CA ASN A 132 -23.06 41.28 -45.85
C ASN A 132 -22.04 40.32 -46.48
N ALA A 133 -22.50 39.13 -46.83
CA ALA A 133 -21.64 38.02 -47.26
C ALA A 133 -21.20 38.15 -48.73
N SER A 134 -19.90 37.98 -48.96
CA SER A 134 -19.36 37.64 -50.29
C SER A 134 -19.31 36.12 -50.51
N TRP A 135 -19.20 35.34 -49.43
CA TRP A 135 -19.20 33.87 -49.44
C TRP A 135 -19.57 33.34 -48.04
N ILE A 136 -20.28 32.22 -47.99
CA ILE A 136 -20.67 31.50 -46.76
C ILE A 136 -20.32 30.02 -46.95
N ASP A 137 -19.76 29.40 -45.92
CA ASP A 137 -19.55 27.96 -45.85
C ASP A 137 -20.81 27.29 -45.30
N TYR A 138 -21.65 26.74 -46.18
CA TYR A 138 -22.87 26.02 -45.77
C TYR A 138 -22.58 24.60 -45.27
N ASP A 139 -21.43 24.06 -45.63
CA ASP A 139 -20.97 22.73 -45.20
C ASP A 139 -20.18 22.80 -43.89
N TYR A 140 -20.15 23.98 -43.25
CA TYR A 140 -19.50 24.16 -41.95
C TYR A 140 -20.32 23.45 -40.87
N THR A 141 -19.84 22.29 -40.45
CA THR A 141 -20.45 21.46 -39.43
C THR A 141 -19.51 21.32 -38.23
N GLY A 142 -20.12 21.12 -37.07
CA GLY A 142 -19.52 20.74 -35.79
C GLY A 142 -20.65 20.03 -35.02
N GLY A 143 -20.43 19.62 -33.79
CA GLY A 143 -21.46 18.89 -33.07
C GLY A 143 -22.26 19.77 -32.11
N THR A 144 -22.76 19.15 -31.05
CA THR A 144 -23.95 19.58 -30.31
C THR A 144 -23.74 20.89 -29.54
N TRP A 145 -22.50 21.21 -29.16
CA TRP A 145 -22.14 22.41 -28.38
C TRP A 145 -21.38 23.46 -29.20
N SER A 146 -21.14 23.19 -30.49
CA SER A 146 -20.36 24.04 -31.38
C SER A 146 -21.02 25.39 -31.74
N ASN A 147 -22.28 25.60 -31.33
CA ASN A 147 -23.10 26.80 -31.59
C ASN A 147 -23.17 27.20 -33.08
N ILE A 148 -22.93 26.25 -33.98
CA ILE A 148 -22.89 26.49 -35.42
C ILE A 148 -24.29 26.76 -35.94
N ILE A 149 -24.40 27.75 -36.81
CA ILE A 149 -25.66 28.15 -37.40
C ILE A 149 -26.18 27.05 -38.31
N ASP A 150 -27.37 26.56 -37.97
CA ASP A 150 -28.11 25.64 -38.81
C ASP A 150 -28.82 26.43 -39.93
N TRP A 151 -28.33 26.25 -41.15
CA TRP A 151 -28.90 26.88 -42.34
C TRP A 151 -30.13 26.15 -42.90
N GLU A 152 -30.43 24.93 -42.43
CA GLU A 152 -31.51 24.07 -42.93
C GLU A 152 -32.78 24.12 -42.06
N THR A 153 -32.67 24.35 -40.76
CA THR A 153 -33.77 24.10 -39.80
C THR A 153 -34.77 25.25 -39.62
N TYR A 154 -34.53 26.46 -40.16
CA TYR A 154 -35.54 27.54 -40.11
C TYR A 154 -36.26 27.74 -41.44
N GLU A 155 -37.50 27.22 -41.50
CA GLU A 155 -38.51 27.65 -42.47
C GLU A 155 -38.87 29.14 -42.23
N SER A 156 -38.16 30.05 -42.89
CA SER A 156 -38.75 31.10 -43.76
C SER A 156 -37.77 32.25 -43.97
N ASN A 157 -37.57 32.57 -45.24
CA ASN A 157 -36.75 33.65 -45.79
C ASN A 157 -37.21 35.09 -45.43
N ASP A 158 -37.73 35.35 -44.25
CA ASP A 158 -38.09 36.71 -43.79
C ASP A 158 -37.75 36.85 -42.30
N CYS A 159 -36.77 37.71 -41.98
CA CYS A 159 -36.60 38.19 -40.61
C CYS A 159 -37.87 38.93 -40.13
N ASP A 160 -38.13 38.97 -38.83
CA ASP A 160 -39.25 39.76 -38.28
C ASP A 160 -39.13 41.24 -38.69
N GLU A 161 -40.27 41.92 -38.90
CA GLU A 161 -40.29 43.34 -39.25
C GLU A 161 -39.69 44.19 -38.11
N GLY A 162 -38.57 44.87 -38.35
CA GLY A 162 -37.88 45.72 -37.38
C GLY A 162 -36.36 45.65 -37.50
N ALA A 163 -35.64 46.41 -36.69
CA ALA A 163 -34.19 46.35 -36.61
C ALA A 163 -33.73 45.09 -35.84
N PRO A 164 -32.86 44.24 -36.44
CA PRO A 164 -32.37 43.03 -35.80
C PRO A 164 -31.60 43.37 -34.52
N PHE A 165 -31.82 42.59 -33.45
CA PHE A 165 -31.23 42.74 -32.12
C PHE A 165 -31.63 44.01 -31.33
N GLU A 166 -32.45 44.88 -31.92
CA GLU A 166 -33.09 46.01 -31.24
C GLU A 166 -34.59 45.76 -31.02
N ASP A 167 -35.32 45.38 -32.07
CA ASP A 167 -36.76 45.14 -32.04
C ASP A 167 -37.11 43.66 -31.77
N TRP A 168 -36.23 42.75 -32.18
CA TRP A 168 -36.38 41.30 -32.03
C TRP A 168 -35.01 40.60 -31.94
N TRP A 169 -34.97 39.40 -31.38
CA TRP A 169 -33.74 38.63 -31.17
C TRP A 169 -33.81 37.25 -31.80
N LEU A 170 -32.69 36.81 -32.37
CA LEU A 170 -32.54 35.45 -32.89
C LEU A 170 -32.25 34.44 -31.76
N PRO A 171 -32.86 33.25 -31.80
CA PRO A 171 -32.39 32.10 -31.02
C PRO A 171 -30.91 31.81 -31.28
N TYR A 172 -30.24 31.14 -30.34
CA TYR A 172 -28.89 30.65 -30.56
C TYR A 172 -28.84 29.66 -31.74
N ALA A 173 -27.71 29.63 -32.44
CA ALA A 173 -27.45 28.78 -33.61
C ALA A 173 -28.45 29.01 -34.78
N SER A 174 -28.90 30.25 -34.97
CA SER A 174 -29.87 30.58 -36.03
C SER A 174 -29.48 31.79 -36.87
N SER A 175 -30.02 31.86 -38.08
CA SER A 175 -29.86 32.99 -38.99
C SER A 175 -31.17 33.32 -39.69
N CYS A 176 -31.29 34.55 -40.18
CA CYS A 176 -32.37 34.97 -41.06
C CYS A 176 -31.86 35.92 -42.15
N LEU A 177 -32.56 35.94 -43.29
CA LEU A 177 -32.26 36.81 -44.43
C LEU A 177 -33.15 38.06 -44.39
N GLN A 178 -32.53 39.24 -44.47
CA GLN A 178 -33.23 40.52 -44.54
C GLN A 178 -33.59 40.90 -45.99
N GLU A 179 -34.57 41.79 -46.17
CA GLU A 179 -35.02 42.27 -47.49
C GLU A 179 -33.89 42.93 -48.32
N ASP A 180 -32.86 43.45 -47.65
CA ASP A 180 -31.69 44.11 -48.27
C ASP A 180 -30.61 43.12 -48.76
N GLY A 181 -30.82 41.81 -48.53
CA GLY A 181 -29.90 40.74 -48.91
C GLY A 181 -28.79 40.47 -47.89
N THR A 182 -28.85 41.07 -46.70
CA THR A 182 -27.91 40.77 -45.59
C THR A 182 -28.46 39.68 -44.67
N TYR A 183 -27.57 38.96 -44.00
CA TYR A 183 -27.92 37.90 -43.06
C TYR A 183 -27.77 38.39 -41.62
N ALA A 184 -28.84 38.40 -40.82
CA ALA A 184 -28.70 38.51 -39.37
C ALA A 184 -28.46 37.12 -38.78
N PHE A 185 -27.49 36.98 -37.90
CA PHE A 185 -27.17 35.68 -37.31
C PHE A 185 -26.80 35.77 -35.83
N ASN A 186 -27.10 34.71 -35.09
CA ASN A 186 -26.71 34.50 -33.71
C ASN A 186 -26.12 33.09 -33.57
N GLY A 187 -24.81 32.98 -33.45
CA GLY A 187 -24.07 31.71 -33.40
C GLY A 187 -22.73 31.78 -34.12
N ARG A 188 -22.16 30.62 -34.44
CA ARG A 188 -20.87 30.46 -35.11
C ARG A 188 -21.07 30.21 -36.62
N VAL A 189 -20.34 30.94 -37.46
CA VAL A 189 -20.38 30.80 -38.93
C VAL A 189 -19.00 31.05 -39.53
N ARG A 190 -18.65 30.26 -40.55
CA ARG A 190 -17.50 30.55 -41.42
C ARG A 190 -17.96 31.27 -42.67
N ALA A 191 -17.58 32.54 -42.79
CA ALA A 191 -18.01 33.38 -43.91
C ALA A 191 -16.97 34.46 -44.26
N SER A 192 -17.03 34.92 -45.50
CA SER A 192 -16.30 36.08 -45.97
C SER A 192 -17.29 37.20 -46.26
N GLY A 193 -17.03 38.39 -45.72
CA GLY A 193 -17.92 39.52 -45.92
C GLY A 193 -17.59 40.72 -45.05
N GLN A 194 -18.50 41.69 -45.03
CA GLN A 194 -18.49 42.80 -44.09
C GLN A 194 -19.58 42.57 -43.05
N LEU A 195 -19.20 42.59 -41.77
CA LEU A 195 -20.09 42.40 -40.63
C LEU A 195 -20.29 43.73 -39.90
N TYR A 196 -21.53 43.96 -39.47
CA TYR A 196 -21.93 45.05 -38.59
C TYR A 196 -22.52 44.49 -37.30
N VAL A 197 -22.00 44.93 -36.16
CA VAL A 197 -22.43 44.49 -34.83
C VAL A 197 -23.33 45.56 -34.22
N PRO A 198 -24.63 45.29 -34.00
CA PRO A 198 -25.55 46.25 -33.38
C PRO A 198 -25.15 46.68 -31.97
N GLU A 199 -25.69 47.80 -31.50
CA GLU A 199 -25.39 48.29 -30.15
C GLU A 199 -25.91 47.33 -29.07
N GLY A 200 -25.03 46.92 -28.16
CA GLY A 200 -25.35 45.95 -27.10
C GLY A 200 -25.04 44.49 -27.45
N SER A 201 -24.71 44.19 -28.71
CA SER A 201 -24.24 42.87 -29.15
C SER A 201 -22.71 42.77 -29.14
N TYR A 202 -22.21 41.54 -29.14
CA TYR A 202 -20.79 41.22 -29.25
C TYR A 202 -20.54 40.29 -30.44
N LEU A 203 -19.33 40.35 -31.00
CA LEU A 203 -18.87 39.47 -32.05
C LEU A 203 -17.38 39.19 -31.84
N SER A 204 -17.01 37.92 -31.75
CA SER A 204 -15.63 37.45 -31.79
C SER A 204 -15.34 36.84 -33.16
N TRP A 205 -14.07 36.84 -33.55
CA TRP A 205 -13.63 36.18 -34.78
C TRP A 205 -12.24 35.58 -34.67
N GLY A 206 -12.02 34.58 -35.49
CA GLY A 206 -10.81 33.78 -35.47
C GLY A 206 -10.59 32.99 -36.75
N ILE A 207 -9.65 32.05 -36.67
CA ILE A 207 -9.41 31.03 -37.69
C ILE A 207 -9.50 29.67 -37.02
N PHE A 208 -10.28 28.78 -37.59
CA PHE A 208 -10.29 27.38 -37.19
C PHE A 208 -9.13 26.65 -37.86
N THR A 209 -8.33 25.89 -37.09
CA THR A 209 -7.23 25.09 -37.65
C THR A 209 -7.78 23.92 -38.46
N GLU A 210 -6.94 23.37 -39.35
CA GLU A 210 -7.30 22.16 -40.09
C GLU A 210 -7.33 20.96 -39.13
N VAL A 211 -8.36 20.12 -39.27
CA VAL A 211 -8.45 18.85 -38.58
C VAL A 211 -7.47 17.88 -39.23
N PHE A 212 -6.68 17.18 -38.44
CA PHE A 212 -5.81 16.11 -38.89
C PHE A 212 -6.00 14.87 -38.02
N TYR A 213 -5.67 13.71 -38.56
CA TYR A 213 -5.82 12.45 -37.85
C TYR A 213 -4.62 12.20 -36.93
N VAL A 214 -4.90 11.95 -35.66
CA VAL A 214 -3.97 11.37 -34.68
C VAL A 214 -4.39 9.92 -34.48
N GLU A 215 -3.42 9.02 -34.33
CA GLU A 215 -3.73 7.61 -34.02
C GLU A 215 -4.05 7.50 -32.53
N PRO A 216 -5.21 6.94 -32.13
CA PRO A 216 -5.51 6.75 -30.71
C PRO A 216 -4.50 5.81 -30.07
N ASP A 217 -3.98 6.22 -28.93
CA ASP A 217 -3.06 5.43 -28.13
C ASP A 217 -3.86 4.30 -27.44
N PRO A 218 -3.29 3.08 -27.34
CA PRO A 218 -3.95 1.99 -26.63
C PRO A 218 -4.06 2.32 -25.13
N PRO A 219 -5.14 1.93 -24.43
CA PRO A 219 -5.25 2.15 -22.98
C PRO A 219 -4.11 1.51 -22.19
N GLU A 220 -3.49 0.43 -22.71
CA GLU A 220 -2.34 -0.22 -22.09
C GLU A 220 -1.05 0.63 -22.14
N MET A 221 -1.06 1.79 -22.80
CA MET A 221 0.04 2.77 -22.72
C MET A 221 -0.05 3.60 -21.44
N TYR A 222 -1.26 3.70 -20.87
CA TYR A 222 -1.62 4.52 -19.72
C TYR A 222 -1.92 3.68 -18.46
N ILE A 223 -1.41 2.45 -18.48
CA ILE A 223 -1.64 1.45 -17.45
C ILE A 223 -0.37 0.62 -17.43
N ASP A 224 0.31 0.52 -16.28
CA ASP A 224 1.62 -0.14 -16.21
C ASP A 224 2.62 0.56 -17.16
N GLU A 225 2.65 1.90 -17.08
CA GLU A 225 3.39 2.76 -18.01
C GLU A 225 4.89 2.53 -17.90
N ASP A 226 5.38 2.39 -16.67
CA ASP A 226 6.81 2.46 -16.39
C ASP A 226 7.39 1.27 -15.63
N GLY A 227 8.48 0.76 -16.19
CA GLY A 227 9.54 0.10 -15.43
C GLY A 227 10.24 1.12 -14.54
N ILE A 228 10.12 0.99 -13.21
CA ILE A 228 10.79 1.89 -12.25
C ILE A 228 12.28 2.01 -12.58
N ASP A 229 12.69 3.10 -13.24
CA ASP A 229 14.00 3.30 -13.84
C ASP A 229 14.99 3.99 -12.87
N TRP A 230 14.85 3.65 -11.59
CA TRP A 230 15.67 4.18 -10.51
C TRP A 230 17.10 3.62 -10.44
N ALA A 231 18.05 4.48 -10.10
CA ALA A 231 19.38 4.08 -9.66
C ALA A 231 19.37 3.81 -8.14
N GLU A 232 19.60 2.55 -7.73
CA GLU A 232 19.70 2.16 -6.31
C GLU A 232 20.55 3.14 -5.49
N GLY A 233 19.94 3.82 -4.52
CA GLY A 233 20.63 4.66 -3.54
C GLY A 233 21.14 6.02 -4.04
N ALA A 234 20.69 6.50 -5.21
CA ALA A 234 20.96 7.86 -5.65
C ALA A 234 19.90 8.82 -5.09
N SER A 235 20.35 9.89 -4.43
CA SER A 235 19.49 11.05 -4.14
C SER A 235 19.45 11.99 -5.34
N GLY A 236 18.28 12.52 -5.67
CA GLY A 236 18.11 13.46 -6.77
C GLY A 236 16.81 13.29 -7.53
N SER A 237 16.77 13.99 -8.66
CA SER A 237 15.77 13.93 -9.74
C SER A 237 15.91 12.61 -10.51
N GLN A 238 14.84 11.83 -10.54
CA GLN A 238 14.68 10.55 -11.24
C GLN A 238 13.27 10.47 -11.82
N GLY A 239 12.94 9.47 -12.65
CA GLY A 239 11.66 9.38 -13.34
C GLY A 239 11.71 9.94 -14.76
N PHE A 240 10.84 9.42 -15.61
CA PHE A 240 10.83 9.75 -17.03
C PHE A 240 9.40 9.72 -17.58
N ASP A 241 8.94 10.89 -18.03
CA ASP A 241 7.69 11.04 -18.80
C ASP A 241 7.83 10.34 -20.19
N ASP A 242 7.43 9.06 -20.26
CA ASP A 242 7.56 8.18 -21.43
C ASP A 242 6.41 8.39 -22.44
N ASP A 243 5.23 8.74 -21.96
CA ASP A 243 4.01 8.93 -22.76
C ASP A 243 3.85 10.40 -23.23
N GLY A 244 4.47 11.36 -22.53
CA GLY A 244 4.68 12.75 -22.92
C GLY A 244 3.60 13.72 -22.46
N ASP A 245 2.76 13.35 -21.50
CA ASP A 245 1.63 14.15 -21.05
C ASP A 245 2.06 15.25 -20.03
N CYS A 246 3.07 15.00 -19.19
CA CYS A 246 3.69 16.04 -18.36
C CYS A 246 4.43 17.07 -19.20
N PHE A 247 5.24 16.67 -20.17
CA PHE A 247 5.91 17.64 -21.05
C PHE A 247 4.95 18.29 -22.04
N ARG A 248 3.71 17.81 -22.15
CA ARG A 248 2.68 18.37 -23.03
C ARG A 248 3.20 18.50 -24.46
N ILE A 249 3.88 17.45 -24.95
CA ILE A 249 4.68 17.50 -26.19
C ILE A 249 3.82 17.88 -27.41
N GLY A 250 2.52 17.54 -27.38
CA GLY A 250 1.54 17.81 -28.42
C GLY A 250 0.61 18.99 -28.15
N TRP A 251 0.77 19.71 -27.03
CA TRP A 251 -0.25 20.61 -26.51
C TRP A 251 -0.55 21.79 -27.43
N ILE A 252 -1.83 21.89 -27.82
CA ILE A 252 -2.31 22.96 -28.67
C ILE A 252 -2.79 24.09 -27.75
N THR A 253 -1.99 25.16 -27.63
CA THR A 253 -2.33 26.33 -26.80
C THR A 253 -3.72 26.92 -27.13
N GLY A 254 -4.61 26.93 -26.14
CA GLY A 254 -5.81 27.76 -26.06
C GLY A 254 -6.02 28.18 -24.61
N ASP A 255 -6.19 29.49 -24.35
CA ASP A 255 -6.48 30.07 -23.03
C ASP A 255 -7.90 29.68 -22.59
N ASP A 256 -8.14 28.39 -22.35
CA ASP A 256 -9.42 27.89 -21.91
C ASP A 256 -9.47 27.83 -20.38
N TRP A 257 -10.43 28.55 -19.82
CA TRP A 257 -10.82 28.75 -18.43
C TRP A 257 -11.00 27.47 -17.58
N TRP A 258 -11.05 26.30 -18.23
CA TRP A 258 -11.14 24.96 -17.62
C TRP A 258 -9.79 24.22 -17.62
N GLU A 259 -8.72 24.87 -18.10
CA GLU A 259 -7.33 24.41 -18.05
C GLU A 259 -6.99 23.92 -16.64
N TYR A 260 -6.73 22.62 -16.53
CA TYR A 260 -6.07 22.05 -15.36
C TYR A 260 -4.75 22.79 -15.20
N GLN A 261 -4.54 23.41 -14.03
CA GLN A 261 -3.27 24.05 -13.71
C GLN A 261 -2.18 23.02 -13.91
N HIS A 262 -1.36 23.25 -14.92
CA HIS A 262 -0.22 22.42 -15.22
C HIS A 262 0.98 22.96 -14.46
N GLU A 263 1.41 22.21 -13.46
CA GLU A 263 2.64 22.51 -12.75
C GLU A 263 3.65 21.41 -13.09
N PRO A 264 4.36 21.50 -14.24
CA PRO A 264 5.36 20.51 -14.63
C PRO A 264 6.60 20.52 -13.72
N ASP A 265 6.62 21.32 -12.65
CA ASP A 265 7.64 21.39 -11.59
C ASP A 265 6.85 21.60 -10.28
N ALA A 266 5.86 20.74 -10.02
CA ALA A 266 4.98 20.78 -8.86
C ALA A 266 5.79 20.62 -7.56
N ASN A 267 6.87 19.84 -7.61
CA ASN A 267 7.80 19.64 -6.50
C ASN A 267 8.76 20.84 -6.31
N ARG A 268 8.84 21.76 -7.28
CA ARG A 268 9.59 23.05 -7.26
C ARG A 268 11.09 22.88 -7.06
N ASN A 269 11.65 21.81 -7.61
CA ASN A 269 13.08 21.54 -7.59
C ASN A 269 13.84 22.26 -8.74
N GLY A 270 13.12 22.80 -9.72
CA GLY A 270 13.65 23.52 -10.90
C GLY A 270 14.03 22.63 -12.09
N ILE A 271 13.62 21.36 -12.09
CA ILE A 271 13.72 20.38 -13.16
C ILE A 271 12.28 19.95 -13.43
N PRO A 272 11.77 20.15 -14.65
CA PRO A 272 10.39 19.78 -14.94
C PRO A 272 10.24 18.29 -15.26
N CYS A 273 9.06 17.75 -14.93
CA CYS A 273 8.62 16.38 -15.16
C CYS A 273 9.59 15.38 -14.56
N ASP A 274 9.82 15.51 -13.25
CA ASP A 274 10.65 14.58 -12.51
C ASP A 274 10.07 14.18 -11.16
N VAL A 275 10.65 13.12 -10.60
CA VAL A 275 10.38 12.62 -9.27
C VAL A 275 11.56 12.93 -8.35
N VAL A 276 11.29 13.65 -7.27
CA VAL A 276 12.29 13.98 -6.25
C VAL A 276 12.35 12.92 -5.18
N TRP A 277 13.51 12.29 -5.07
CA TRP A 277 13.80 11.33 -4.02
C TRP A 277 14.60 11.98 -2.90
N ALA A 278 13.93 12.25 -1.77
CA ALA A 278 14.57 12.75 -0.57
C ALA A 278 15.16 11.58 0.23
N VAL A 279 16.48 11.46 0.24
CA VAL A 279 17.19 10.40 0.99
C VAL A 279 17.86 10.99 2.23
N ASP A 280 17.80 10.29 3.36
CA ASP A 280 18.55 10.65 4.56
C ASP A 280 20.06 10.52 4.27
N PRO A 281 20.85 11.62 4.39
CA PRO A 281 22.27 11.60 4.05
C PRO A 281 23.12 10.75 5.02
N VAL A 282 22.57 10.34 6.16
CA VAL A 282 23.24 9.55 7.20
C VAL A 282 22.88 8.07 7.10
N THR A 283 21.60 7.75 6.89
CA THR A 283 21.13 6.35 6.84
C THR A 283 21.07 5.80 5.40
N GLY A 284 21.01 6.68 4.39
CA GLY A 284 20.80 6.28 3.00
C GLY A 284 19.38 5.80 2.72
N GLU A 285 18.44 6.06 3.63
CA GLU A 285 17.04 5.64 3.53
C GLU A 285 16.19 6.70 2.82
N VAL A 286 15.22 6.27 2.00
CA VAL A 286 14.24 7.16 1.36
C VAL A 286 13.28 7.70 2.42
N ILE A 287 13.19 9.03 2.53
CA ILE A 287 12.36 9.78 3.48
C ILE A 287 11.03 10.17 2.85
N SER A 288 11.08 10.72 1.63
CA SER A 288 9.90 11.10 0.84
C SER A 288 10.22 10.91 -0.65
N ILE A 289 9.15 10.67 -1.39
CA ILE A 289 9.12 10.65 -2.84
C ILE A 289 8.08 11.69 -3.20
N ASP A 290 8.53 12.75 -3.88
CA ASP A 290 7.69 13.88 -4.24
C ASP A 290 7.70 13.97 -5.79
N PRO A 291 6.76 13.29 -6.48
CA PRO A 291 6.63 13.35 -7.93
C PRO A 291 6.08 14.71 -8.39
N ASP A 292 6.45 15.12 -9.60
CA ASP A 292 5.74 16.16 -10.34
C ASP A 292 4.37 15.67 -10.82
N ASP A 293 3.54 16.59 -11.32
CA ASP A 293 2.27 16.22 -11.92
C ASP A 293 2.53 15.46 -13.23
N TYR A 294 1.90 14.31 -13.34
CA TYR A 294 1.88 13.44 -14.51
C TYR A 294 3.19 12.71 -14.88
N VAL A 295 3.88 12.15 -13.88
CA VAL A 295 5.15 11.45 -14.08
C VAL A 295 5.21 10.18 -13.25
N ASP A 296 5.54 9.07 -13.89
CA ASP A 296 5.67 7.74 -13.29
C ASP A 296 4.40 7.35 -12.47
N GLU A 297 3.19 7.69 -12.92
CA GLU A 297 1.94 7.56 -12.15
C GLU A 297 1.58 6.10 -11.83
N ASP A 298 1.89 5.20 -12.78
CA ASP A 298 1.53 3.79 -12.77
C ASP A 298 2.76 2.87 -12.93
N PRO A 299 3.43 2.48 -11.82
CA PRO A 299 4.59 1.59 -11.88
C PRO A 299 4.21 0.14 -12.18
N VAL A 300 5.14 -0.64 -12.74
CA VAL A 300 4.88 -2.06 -13.06
C VAL A 300 4.34 -2.88 -11.90
N ASP A 301 3.07 -3.27 -12.01
CA ASP A 301 2.35 -4.01 -10.98
C ASP A 301 2.93 -5.39 -10.74
N GLU A 302 3.39 -6.09 -11.77
CA GLU A 302 3.99 -7.43 -11.59
C GLU A 302 5.29 -7.38 -10.76
N GLU A 303 6.10 -6.34 -10.94
CA GLU A 303 7.39 -6.21 -10.25
C GLU A 303 7.21 -5.56 -8.87
N TYR A 304 6.48 -4.45 -8.80
CA TYR A 304 6.25 -3.70 -7.58
C TYR A 304 5.15 -4.31 -6.70
N ALA A 305 3.93 -4.46 -7.22
CA ALA A 305 2.81 -5.02 -6.45
C ALA A 305 3.03 -6.50 -6.14
N GLY A 306 3.68 -7.23 -7.05
CA GLY A 306 4.19 -8.58 -6.81
C GLY A 306 5.12 -8.68 -5.61
N GLU A 307 6.20 -7.92 -5.60
CA GLU A 307 7.17 -7.94 -4.51
C GLU A 307 6.57 -7.43 -3.19
N SER A 308 5.81 -6.34 -3.24
CA SER A 308 5.16 -5.77 -2.05
C SER A 308 4.14 -6.73 -1.44
N SER A 309 3.31 -7.39 -2.26
CA SER A 309 2.33 -8.38 -1.78
C SER A 309 3.00 -9.63 -1.19
N HIS A 310 4.11 -10.10 -1.78
CA HIS A 310 4.91 -11.19 -1.22
C HIS A 310 5.44 -10.82 0.17
N ARG A 311 6.04 -9.62 0.32
CA ARG A 311 6.51 -9.12 1.61
C ARG A 311 5.37 -8.99 2.61
N ALA A 312 4.25 -8.40 2.21
CA ALA A 312 3.06 -8.27 3.02
C ALA A 312 2.58 -9.63 3.55
N PHE A 313 2.56 -10.66 2.70
CA PHE A 313 2.21 -12.03 3.09
C PHE A 313 3.18 -12.62 4.14
N VAL A 314 4.49 -12.53 3.92
CA VAL A 314 5.49 -13.05 4.85
C VAL A 314 5.41 -12.32 6.20
N ILE A 315 5.25 -11.00 6.19
CA ILE A 315 5.16 -10.20 7.42
C ILE A 315 3.84 -10.49 8.14
N ALA A 316 2.71 -10.54 7.42
CA ALA A 316 1.40 -10.84 8.01
C ALA A 316 1.36 -12.22 8.64
N SER A 317 1.86 -13.24 7.94
CA SER A 317 1.96 -14.59 8.46
C SER A 317 2.90 -14.66 9.67
N GLY A 318 4.05 -13.98 9.64
CA GLY A 318 4.97 -13.88 10.78
C GLY A 318 4.36 -13.20 12.01
N LYS A 319 3.68 -12.07 11.82
CA LYS A 319 3.07 -11.30 12.91
C LYS A 319 1.82 -11.98 13.47
N ILE A 320 0.85 -12.25 12.61
CA ILE A 320 -0.47 -12.72 13.02
C ILE A 320 -0.41 -14.22 13.33
N ALA A 321 0.04 -15.04 12.39
CA ALA A 321 -0.04 -16.48 12.55
C ALA A 321 1.03 -17.02 13.52
N PHE A 322 2.28 -16.58 13.40
CA PHE A 322 3.37 -17.04 14.26
C PHE A 322 3.38 -16.35 15.63
N VAL A 323 3.52 -15.02 15.67
CA VAL A 323 3.68 -14.30 16.96
C VAL A 323 2.36 -14.24 17.74
N LEU A 324 1.26 -13.79 17.13
CA LEU A 324 -0.02 -13.63 17.86
C LEU A 324 -0.74 -14.95 18.10
N LEU A 325 -1.00 -15.73 17.05
CA LEU A 325 -1.78 -16.97 17.19
C LEU A 325 -0.95 -18.09 17.84
N LEU A 326 0.12 -18.55 17.18
CA LEU A 326 0.93 -19.65 17.75
C LEU A 326 1.60 -19.24 19.06
N GLY A 327 2.15 -18.02 19.13
CA GLY A 327 2.81 -17.49 20.32
C GLY A 327 1.91 -17.43 21.56
N LEU A 328 0.61 -17.17 21.41
CA LEU A 328 -0.34 -17.08 22.53
C LEU A 328 -1.05 -18.41 22.82
N PHE A 329 -1.50 -19.12 21.77
CA PHE A 329 -2.30 -20.34 21.94
C PHE A 329 -1.47 -21.56 22.36
N LEU A 330 -0.26 -21.75 21.83
CA LEU A 330 0.57 -22.91 22.20
C LEU A 330 0.89 -22.94 23.71
N PRO A 331 1.36 -21.85 24.35
CA PRO A 331 1.61 -21.85 25.77
C PRO A 331 0.33 -22.00 26.60
N LEU A 332 -0.80 -21.46 26.15
CA LEU A 332 -2.07 -21.55 26.87
C LEU A 332 -2.48 -23.02 27.13
N PHE A 333 -2.31 -23.88 26.11
CA PHE A 333 -2.66 -25.30 26.23
C PHE A 333 -1.52 -26.18 26.76
N LEU A 334 -0.27 -25.86 26.45
CA LEU A 334 0.88 -26.72 26.75
C LEU A 334 1.60 -26.34 28.05
N ALA A 335 1.74 -25.05 28.34
CA ALA A 335 2.53 -24.57 29.47
C ALA A 335 1.75 -24.51 30.79
N LEU A 336 0.44 -24.19 30.72
CA LEU A 336 -0.43 -24.06 31.89
C LEU A 336 -0.51 -25.36 32.74
N GLY A 337 -0.52 -26.51 32.06
CA GLY A 337 -0.64 -27.83 32.69
C GLY A 337 0.68 -28.47 33.13
N LEU A 338 1.83 -27.80 32.95
CA LEU A 338 3.15 -28.43 33.15
C LEU A 338 3.37 -28.89 34.60
N VAL A 339 2.99 -28.05 35.57
CA VAL A 339 3.14 -28.37 37.00
C VAL A 339 1.79 -28.51 37.69
N ARG A 340 0.77 -27.82 37.19
CA ARG A 340 -0.58 -27.85 37.75
C ARG A 340 -1.19 -29.25 37.75
N ASP A 341 -1.14 -29.95 36.62
CA ASP A 341 -1.75 -31.28 36.49
C ASP A 341 -1.13 -32.29 37.46
N GLU A 342 0.18 -32.18 37.72
CA GLU A 342 0.89 -33.06 38.66
C GLU A 342 0.61 -32.69 40.13
N THR A 343 0.37 -31.41 40.39
CA THR A 343 -0.05 -30.91 41.70
C THR A 343 -1.46 -31.39 42.02
N GLU A 344 -2.39 -31.32 41.07
CA GLU A 344 -3.79 -31.76 41.24
C GLU A 344 -3.90 -33.28 41.39
N ARG A 345 -3.07 -34.04 40.66
CA ARG A 345 -3.06 -35.53 40.73
C ARG A 345 -2.29 -36.08 41.93
N GLY A 346 -1.63 -35.24 42.72
CA GLY A 346 -0.80 -35.66 43.86
C GLY A 346 0.45 -36.47 43.47
N THR A 347 0.79 -36.53 42.18
CA THR A 347 1.95 -37.29 41.68
C THR A 347 3.27 -36.55 41.87
N LEU A 348 3.21 -35.27 42.28
CA LEU A 348 4.36 -34.40 42.51
C LEU A 348 5.34 -34.96 43.56
N HIS A 349 4.84 -35.64 44.59
CA HIS A 349 5.64 -36.26 45.66
C HIS A 349 6.62 -37.32 45.13
N TYR A 350 6.21 -38.09 44.12
CA TYR A 350 7.07 -39.12 43.52
C TYR A 350 8.24 -38.50 42.75
N LEU A 351 8.02 -37.34 42.11
CA LEU A 351 9.04 -36.65 41.32
C LEU A 351 10.04 -35.88 42.19
N LEU A 352 9.59 -35.35 43.33
CA LEU A 352 10.42 -34.62 44.30
C LEU A 352 11.08 -35.53 45.36
N SER A 353 10.87 -36.85 45.28
CA SER A 353 11.51 -37.82 46.17
C SER A 353 13.04 -37.89 46.01
N LYS A 354 13.57 -37.46 44.85
CA LYS A 354 15.01 -37.26 44.62
C LYS A 354 15.42 -35.85 45.04
N PRO A 355 16.65 -35.63 45.55
CA PRO A 355 17.13 -34.31 45.95
C PRO A 355 17.33 -33.42 44.70
N ILE A 356 16.25 -32.72 44.32
CA ILE A 356 16.20 -31.67 43.31
C ILE A 356 15.74 -30.40 44.03
N HIS A 357 16.42 -29.29 43.81
CA HIS A 357 16.02 -28.02 44.39
C HIS A 357 14.67 -27.59 43.81
N ARG A 358 13.67 -27.33 44.67
CA ARG A 358 12.27 -27.13 44.27
C ARG A 358 12.10 -26.00 43.24
N GLY A 359 12.91 -24.94 43.32
CA GLY A 359 12.88 -23.85 42.34
C GLY A 359 13.45 -24.24 40.97
N GLU A 360 14.44 -25.12 40.92
CA GLU A 360 15.05 -25.57 39.65
C GLU A 360 14.10 -26.47 38.86
N PHE A 361 13.20 -27.18 39.54
CA PHE A 361 12.22 -28.06 38.91
C PHE A 361 11.33 -27.31 37.90
N ILE A 362 10.88 -26.10 38.23
CA ILE A 362 10.03 -25.28 37.34
C ILE A 362 10.81 -24.85 36.11
N PHE A 363 12.06 -24.43 36.29
CA PHE A 363 12.92 -24.07 35.18
C PHE A 363 13.10 -25.22 34.19
N TYR A 364 13.39 -26.44 34.68
CA TYR A 364 13.53 -27.62 33.81
C TYR A 364 12.23 -28.01 33.12
N ARG A 365 11.07 -27.80 33.75
CA ARG A 365 9.75 -28.02 33.14
C ARG A 365 9.50 -27.06 31.99
N VAL A 366 9.79 -25.77 32.19
CA VAL A 366 9.68 -24.76 31.13
C VAL A 366 10.65 -25.06 30.00
N LEU A 367 11.89 -25.49 30.28
CA LEU A 367 12.84 -25.92 29.25
C LEU A 367 12.35 -27.13 28.44
N GLY A 368 11.73 -28.12 29.09
CA GLY A 368 11.14 -29.28 28.39
C GLY A 368 9.98 -28.90 27.48
N TYR A 369 9.16 -27.92 27.89
CA TYR A 369 8.16 -27.30 27.03
C TYR A 369 8.80 -26.57 25.85
N MET A 370 9.79 -25.72 26.12
CA MET A 370 10.49 -24.95 25.08
C MET A 370 11.12 -25.87 24.02
N ALA A 371 11.69 -27.00 24.41
CA ALA A 371 12.27 -27.96 23.45
C ALA A 371 11.24 -28.48 22.43
N VAL A 372 9.99 -28.76 22.87
CA VAL A 372 8.92 -29.22 21.97
C VAL A 372 8.43 -28.09 21.08
N VAL A 373 8.16 -26.92 21.66
CA VAL A 373 7.51 -25.84 20.91
C VAL A 373 8.49 -25.11 19.99
N SER A 374 9.73 -24.88 20.41
CA SER A 374 10.76 -24.28 19.54
C SER A 374 11.08 -25.16 18.34
N SER A 375 11.22 -26.48 18.53
CA SER A 375 11.47 -27.39 17.41
C SER A 375 10.31 -27.39 16.40
N PHE A 376 9.07 -27.35 16.89
CA PHE A 376 7.89 -27.19 16.05
C PHE A 376 7.91 -25.89 15.24
N VAL A 377 8.14 -24.75 15.89
CA VAL A 377 8.19 -23.43 15.23
C VAL A 377 9.31 -23.34 14.22
N ILE A 378 10.51 -23.86 14.54
CA ILE A 378 11.66 -23.85 13.61
C ILE A 378 11.35 -24.66 12.36
N VAL A 379 10.81 -25.88 12.52
CA VAL A 379 10.45 -26.72 11.36
C VAL A 379 9.40 -26.02 10.50
N LEU A 380 8.38 -25.45 11.14
CA LEU A 380 7.29 -24.78 10.44
C LEU A 380 7.77 -23.50 9.73
N ALA A 381 8.61 -22.68 10.38
CA ALA A 381 9.22 -21.49 9.77
C ALA A 381 10.14 -21.85 8.59
N LEU A 382 10.94 -22.91 8.69
CA LEU A 382 11.80 -23.37 7.59
C LEU A 382 10.99 -23.92 6.41
N LEU A 383 9.85 -24.57 6.68
CA LEU A 383 8.93 -25.00 5.62
C LEU A 383 8.28 -23.80 4.93
N MET A 384 7.83 -22.81 5.70
CA MET A 384 7.30 -21.56 5.15
C MET A 384 8.36 -20.83 4.33
N ALA A 385 9.59 -20.71 4.85
CA ALA A 385 10.72 -20.12 4.14
C ALA A 385 10.99 -20.82 2.81
N LEU A 386 11.01 -22.15 2.81
CA LEU A 386 11.23 -22.92 1.60
C LEU A 386 10.12 -22.70 0.56
N ILE A 387 8.85 -22.71 0.98
CA ILE A 387 7.72 -22.58 0.04
C ILE A 387 7.61 -21.15 -0.50
N THR A 388 7.68 -20.15 0.37
CA THR A 388 7.63 -18.74 -0.04
C THR A 388 8.82 -18.35 -0.92
N SER A 389 10.01 -18.87 -0.63
CA SER A 389 11.22 -18.64 -1.44
C SER A 389 11.20 -19.31 -2.82
N LEU A 390 10.37 -20.35 -3.01
CA LEU A 390 10.22 -21.06 -4.30
C LEU A 390 9.10 -20.48 -5.18
N ILE A 391 8.16 -19.76 -4.59
CA ILE A 391 6.94 -19.26 -5.26
C ILE A 391 6.95 -17.73 -5.35
N GLY A 392 7.74 -17.06 -4.52
CA GLY A 392 7.87 -15.61 -4.53
C GLY A 392 8.29 -15.07 -5.90
N PRO A 393 7.87 -13.83 -6.23
CA PRO A 393 8.26 -13.17 -7.46
C PRO A 393 9.78 -12.99 -7.53
N GLY A 394 10.32 -13.02 -8.74
CA GLY A 394 11.74 -12.81 -9.04
C GLY A 394 12.34 -13.82 -10.03
N ASP A 395 13.52 -13.46 -10.55
CA ASP A 395 14.23 -14.24 -11.57
C ASP A 395 14.93 -15.50 -11.02
N ASP A 396 15.20 -15.52 -9.71
CA ASP A 396 15.91 -16.60 -9.04
C ASP A 396 14.98 -17.76 -8.64
N LEU A 397 15.40 -18.99 -8.92
CA LEU A 397 14.63 -20.19 -8.58
C LEU A 397 14.48 -20.42 -7.06
N ILE A 398 15.38 -19.86 -6.24
CA ILE A 398 15.28 -19.86 -4.77
C ILE A 398 15.73 -18.50 -4.24
N ARG A 399 14.80 -17.78 -3.65
CA ARG A 399 15.03 -16.46 -3.05
C ARG A 399 15.64 -16.56 -1.64
N PHE A 400 16.97 -16.58 -1.55
CA PHE A 400 17.65 -16.74 -0.25
C PHE A 400 17.46 -15.54 0.70
N GLY A 401 17.03 -14.38 0.19
CA GLY A 401 16.72 -13.18 0.99
C GLY A 401 15.59 -13.38 2.01
N ASP A 402 14.68 -14.34 1.79
CA ASP A 402 13.54 -14.58 2.68
C ASP A 402 13.90 -15.37 3.94
N PHE A 403 14.96 -16.18 3.86
CA PHE A 403 15.37 -17.08 4.95
C PHE A 403 15.72 -16.31 6.24
N PRO A 404 16.52 -15.23 6.22
CA PRO A 404 16.75 -14.39 7.39
C PRO A 404 15.47 -13.88 8.06
N VAL A 405 14.48 -13.45 7.28
CA VAL A 405 13.19 -12.96 7.81
C VAL A 405 12.46 -14.08 8.56
N TRP A 406 12.34 -15.26 7.95
CA TRP A 406 11.71 -16.41 8.59
C TRP A 406 12.45 -16.90 9.84
N VAL A 407 13.79 -16.85 9.83
CA VAL A 407 14.61 -17.17 11.01
C VAL A 407 14.37 -16.16 12.13
N GLY A 408 14.27 -14.87 11.82
CA GLY A 408 13.94 -13.85 12.83
C GLY A 408 12.51 -13.94 13.33
N ILE A 409 11.53 -14.24 12.48
CA ILE A 409 10.14 -14.57 12.88
C ILE A 409 10.14 -15.77 13.83
N ALA A 410 10.87 -16.84 13.52
CA ALA A 410 11.00 -18.00 14.39
C ALA A 410 11.63 -17.63 15.73
N ALA A 411 12.70 -16.82 15.73
CA ALA A 411 13.36 -16.36 16.94
C ALA A 411 12.42 -15.50 17.81
N ALA A 412 11.71 -14.54 17.21
CA ALA A 412 10.72 -13.70 17.90
C ALA A 412 9.61 -14.56 18.52
N THR A 413 9.08 -15.51 17.75
CA THR A 413 8.04 -16.43 18.20
C THR A 413 8.52 -17.30 19.36
N ILE A 414 9.75 -17.82 19.31
CA ILE A 414 10.35 -18.62 20.41
C ILE A 414 10.47 -17.79 21.69
N LEU A 415 10.88 -16.52 21.60
CA LEU A 415 10.99 -15.65 22.77
C LEU A 415 9.61 -15.31 23.35
N VAL A 416 8.62 -15.06 22.51
CA VAL A 416 7.21 -14.86 22.90
C VAL A 416 6.66 -16.12 23.57
N LEU A 417 6.93 -17.30 23.02
CA LEU A 417 6.55 -18.59 23.61
C LEU A 417 7.20 -18.85 24.96
N ALA A 418 8.44 -18.38 25.17
CA ALA A 418 9.11 -18.44 26.46
C ALA A 418 8.45 -17.50 27.47
N ALA A 419 8.13 -16.28 27.07
CA ALA A 419 7.46 -15.28 27.90
C ALA A 419 6.06 -15.75 28.31
N TYR A 420 5.19 -16.08 27.36
CA TYR A 420 3.85 -16.60 27.67
C TYR A 420 3.86 -17.97 28.34
N GLY A 421 4.78 -18.86 27.95
CA GLY A 421 4.94 -20.17 28.59
C GLY A 421 5.30 -20.03 30.07
N SER A 422 6.22 -19.13 30.39
CA SER A 422 6.56 -18.83 31.78
C SER A 422 5.43 -18.14 32.54
N LEU A 423 4.69 -17.22 31.89
CA LEU A 423 3.54 -16.53 32.47
C LEU A 423 2.43 -17.49 32.87
N PHE A 424 1.94 -18.29 31.92
CA PHE A 424 0.82 -19.20 32.15
C PHE A 424 1.19 -20.34 33.09
N ASN A 425 2.42 -20.86 33.01
CA ASN A 425 2.90 -21.83 33.99
C ASN A 425 2.93 -21.22 35.41
N THR A 426 3.39 -19.98 35.56
CA THR A 426 3.41 -19.28 36.85
C THR A 426 2.01 -19.03 37.40
N ILE A 427 1.05 -18.60 36.56
CA ILE A 427 -0.35 -18.43 36.96
C ILE A 427 -0.98 -19.76 37.36
N GLY A 428 -0.74 -20.83 36.59
CA GLY A 428 -1.19 -22.19 36.92
C GLY A 428 -0.67 -22.68 38.27
N LEU A 429 0.55 -22.27 38.65
CA LEU A 429 1.14 -22.55 39.96
C LEU A 429 0.51 -21.72 41.08
N ILE A 430 0.25 -20.42 40.85
CA ILE A 430 -0.34 -19.52 41.86
C ILE A 430 -1.77 -19.97 42.17
N MET A 431 -2.57 -20.19 41.12
CA MET A 431 -4.00 -20.49 41.21
C MET A 431 -4.34 -21.84 40.53
N PRO A 432 -4.14 -22.99 41.18
CA PRO A 432 -4.40 -24.29 40.55
C PRO A 432 -5.84 -24.45 40.02
N LYS A 433 -6.84 -24.03 40.82
CA LYS A 433 -8.26 -24.17 40.46
C LYS A 433 -8.78 -23.15 39.45
N TYR A 434 -8.30 -21.90 39.53
CA TYR A 434 -8.84 -20.77 38.75
C TYR A 434 -7.88 -20.20 37.71
N GLY A 435 -6.63 -20.68 37.65
CA GLY A 435 -5.58 -20.12 36.82
C GLY A 435 -5.92 -20.12 35.33
N VAL A 436 -6.67 -21.12 34.85
CA VAL A 436 -7.15 -21.18 33.45
C VAL A 436 -7.96 -19.95 33.08
N TYR A 437 -8.92 -19.54 33.94
CA TYR A 437 -9.77 -18.39 33.66
C TYR A 437 -8.97 -17.08 33.60
N LEU A 438 -8.00 -16.92 34.50
CA LEU A 438 -7.11 -15.76 34.48
C LEU A 438 -6.22 -15.75 33.22
N CYS A 439 -5.69 -16.90 32.82
CA CYS A 439 -4.92 -17.01 31.57
C CYS A 439 -5.76 -16.70 30.34
N ILE A 440 -7.06 -17.06 30.33
CA ILE A 440 -7.96 -16.69 29.22
C ILE A 440 -8.18 -15.17 29.19
N ILE A 441 -8.43 -14.53 30.33
CA ILE A 441 -8.59 -13.06 30.40
C ILE A 441 -7.33 -12.35 29.91
N ILE A 442 -6.16 -12.79 30.38
CA ILE A 442 -4.88 -12.26 29.91
C ILE A 442 -4.68 -12.55 28.43
N GLY A 443 -5.03 -13.75 27.95
CA GLY A 443 -4.96 -14.09 26.52
C GLY A 443 -5.80 -13.16 25.66
N VAL A 444 -7.03 -12.83 26.08
CA VAL A 444 -7.88 -11.85 25.36
C VAL A 444 -7.25 -10.45 25.39
N TRP A 445 -6.73 -10.02 26.53
CA TRP A 445 -6.00 -8.75 26.65
C TRP A 445 -4.80 -8.70 25.70
N GLU A 446 -3.95 -9.72 25.72
CA GLU A 446 -2.74 -9.80 24.91
C GLU A 446 -3.03 -9.90 23.41
N PHE A 447 -4.13 -10.55 23.04
CA PHE A 447 -4.61 -10.57 21.67
C PHE A 447 -5.08 -9.18 21.22
N ALA A 448 -5.88 -8.49 22.04
CA ALA A 448 -6.32 -7.12 21.74
C ALA A 448 -5.14 -6.14 21.64
N MET A 449 -4.18 -6.21 22.57
CA MET A 449 -2.98 -5.38 22.53
C MET A 449 -2.06 -5.71 21.35
N GLY A 450 -2.01 -6.99 20.95
CA GLY A 450 -1.34 -7.43 19.73
C GLY A 450 -1.90 -6.76 18.47
N PHE A 451 -3.24 -6.76 18.32
CA PHE A 451 -3.90 -6.03 17.22
C PHE A 451 -3.63 -4.53 17.29
N THR A 452 -3.78 -3.90 18.45
CA THR A 452 -3.50 -2.47 18.61
C THR A 452 -2.05 -2.13 18.22
N SER A 453 -1.10 -3.03 18.45
CA SER A 453 0.31 -2.82 18.08
C SER A 453 0.55 -2.86 16.57
N LEU A 454 -0.32 -3.47 15.77
CA LEU A 454 -0.23 -3.44 14.31
C LEU A 454 -0.55 -2.04 13.77
N PHE A 455 -1.59 -1.41 14.30
CA PHE A 455 -2.07 -0.11 13.82
C PHE A 455 -1.41 1.08 14.51
N ALA A 456 -1.12 0.96 15.80
CA ALA A 456 -0.63 2.03 16.64
C ALA A 456 0.56 1.56 17.49
N PRO A 457 1.70 1.20 16.86
CA PRO A 457 2.89 0.72 17.57
C PRO A 457 3.46 1.79 18.52
N GLU A 458 3.20 3.07 18.29
CA GLU A 458 3.63 4.20 19.15
C GLU A 458 2.85 4.29 20.48
N SER A 459 1.75 3.56 20.62
CA SER A 459 0.87 3.68 21.79
C SER A 459 1.54 3.15 23.06
N SER A 460 1.69 4.01 24.07
CA SER A 460 2.33 3.66 25.36
C SER A 460 1.69 2.48 26.09
N VAL A 461 0.42 2.19 25.83
CA VAL A 461 -0.29 1.05 26.44
C VAL A 461 0.18 -0.27 25.82
N THR A 462 0.54 -0.29 24.53
CA THR A 462 1.00 -1.49 23.82
C THR A 462 2.31 -2.02 24.37
N PHE A 463 3.18 -1.15 24.89
CA PHE A 463 4.48 -1.51 25.47
C PHE A 463 4.38 -2.47 26.66
N LEU A 464 3.22 -2.53 27.33
CA LEU A 464 2.97 -3.44 28.45
C LEU A 464 2.69 -4.89 28.00
N SER A 465 2.39 -5.11 26.72
CA SER A 465 2.06 -6.42 26.17
C SER A 465 3.31 -7.17 25.72
N ILE A 466 3.31 -8.50 25.92
CA ILE A 466 4.37 -9.37 25.39
C ILE A 466 4.29 -9.44 23.85
N SER A 467 3.07 -9.41 23.29
CA SER A 467 2.84 -9.41 21.84
C SER A 467 3.54 -8.24 21.16
N HIS A 468 3.50 -7.04 21.75
CA HIS A 468 4.11 -5.84 21.19
C HIS A 468 5.61 -6.03 20.91
N TRP A 469 6.37 -6.49 21.91
CA TRP A 469 7.81 -6.74 21.75
C TRP A 469 8.12 -7.85 20.75
N GLY A 470 7.23 -8.84 20.62
CA GLY A 470 7.32 -9.88 19.58
C GLY A 470 7.12 -9.31 18.17
N LEU A 471 6.08 -8.49 17.99
CA LEU A 471 5.76 -7.87 16.70
C LEU A 471 6.83 -6.87 16.28
N GLN A 472 7.31 -6.03 17.20
CA GLN A 472 8.39 -5.08 16.92
C GLN A 472 9.70 -5.80 16.54
N MET A 473 9.98 -6.96 17.13
CA MET A 473 11.14 -7.76 16.73
C MET A 473 11.01 -8.29 15.30
N VAL A 474 9.78 -8.65 14.87
CA VAL A 474 9.52 -9.02 13.47
C VAL A 474 9.77 -7.82 12.56
N ASP A 475 9.20 -6.65 12.87
CA ASP A 475 9.40 -5.42 12.08
C ASP A 475 10.87 -5.04 11.92
N ALA A 476 11.63 -5.12 13.00
CA ALA A 476 13.05 -4.83 12.97
C ALA A 476 13.87 -5.90 12.23
N THR A 477 13.43 -7.17 12.25
CA THR A 477 14.07 -8.23 11.45
C THR A 477 13.83 -7.99 9.96
N VAL A 478 12.60 -7.63 9.59
CA VAL A 478 12.22 -7.32 8.21
C VAL A 478 13.12 -6.21 7.69
N LEU A 479 13.22 -5.08 8.40
CA LEU A 479 14.08 -3.97 7.98
C LEU A 479 15.58 -4.35 7.94
N ALA A 480 16.03 -5.27 8.78
CA ALA A 480 17.42 -5.74 8.76
C ALA A 480 17.74 -6.70 7.58
N ALA A 481 16.73 -7.42 7.08
CA ALA A 481 16.88 -8.39 5.99
C ALA A 481 16.50 -7.83 4.62
N TRP A 482 15.47 -6.99 4.58
CA TRP A 482 14.95 -6.27 3.42
C TRP A 482 14.98 -4.76 3.71
N PRO A 483 16.16 -4.12 3.62
CA PRO A 483 16.32 -2.70 3.97
C PRO A 483 15.50 -1.77 3.08
N ASP A 484 15.28 -2.19 1.84
CA ASP A 484 14.40 -1.58 0.84
C ASP A 484 12.90 -1.65 1.20
N THR A 485 12.47 -2.41 2.21
CA THR A 485 11.04 -2.43 2.63
C THR A 485 10.52 -1.04 3.01
N LEU A 486 11.39 -0.18 3.54
CA LEU A 486 11.03 1.21 3.82
C LEU A 486 10.71 1.96 2.52
N GLN A 487 11.51 1.75 1.48
CA GLN A 487 11.33 2.34 0.16
C GLN A 487 10.01 1.90 -0.48
N TYR A 488 9.72 0.58 -0.50
CA TYR A 488 8.43 0.06 -0.96
C TYR A 488 7.25 0.66 -0.17
N SER A 489 7.40 0.91 1.14
CA SER A 489 6.35 1.56 1.91
C SER A 489 6.13 3.03 1.52
N GLN A 490 7.19 3.75 1.16
CA GLN A 490 7.11 5.15 0.72
C GLN A 490 6.54 5.27 -0.70
N MET A 491 6.91 4.36 -1.60
CA MET A 491 6.38 4.32 -2.97
C MET A 491 4.87 4.08 -2.97
N SER A 492 4.40 3.15 -2.14
CA SER A 492 2.97 2.88 -1.94
C SER A 492 2.21 4.12 -1.44
N GLU A 493 2.89 5.04 -0.76
CA GLU A 493 2.29 6.28 -0.25
C GLU A 493 2.32 7.39 -1.31
N ALA A 494 3.42 7.50 -2.06
CA ALA A 494 3.61 8.49 -3.11
C ALA A 494 2.68 8.24 -4.31
N PHE A 495 2.60 6.99 -4.77
CA PHE A 495 1.80 6.59 -5.92
C PHE A 495 0.43 6.03 -5.53
N GLY A 496 -0.03 6.15 -4.27
CA GLY A 496 -1.39 5.70 -3.89
C GLY A 496 -1.70 4.20 -3.98
N ILE A 497 -0.71 3.33 -4.24
CA ILE A 497 -0.93 1.90 -4.52
C ILE A 497 -1.20 1.10 -3.24
N ASP A 498 -2.37 0.48 -3.14
CA ASP A 498 -2.84 -0.26 -1.96
C ASP A 498 -2.35 -1.73 -1.92
N THR A 499 -1.06 -1.95 -1.67
CA THR A 499 -0.44 -3.29 -1.63
C THR A 499 -0.64 -4.06 -0.32
N GLY A 500 -1.27 -3.45 0.69
CA GLY A 500 -1.45 -4.01 2.03
C GLY A 500 -0.19 -4.02 2.93
N LEU A 501 1.00 -3.78 2.38
CA LEU A 501 2.26 -3.68 3.13
C LEU A 501 2.18 -2.56 4.18
N GLN A 502 1.63 -1.39 3.82
CA GLN A 502 1.46 -0.23 4.70
C GLN A 502 0.57 -0.50 5.92
N TRP A 503 -0.35 -1.45 5.81
CA TRP A 503 -1.26 -1.87 6.88
C TRP A 503 -0.57 -2.82 7.88
N ILE A 504 0.29 -3.68 7.35
CA ILE A 504 0.87 -4.82 8.09
C ILE A 504 2.21 -4.44 8.72
N TRP A 505 3.00 -3.63 8.04
CA TRP A 505 4.34 -3.26 8.44
C TRP A 505 4.44 -1.77 8.77
N LYS A 506 5.19 -1.48 9.83
CA LYS A 506 5.55 -0.12 10.25
C LYS A 506 6.99 -0.15 10.76
N PRO A 507 7.74 0.94 10.62
CA PRO A 507 9.11 1.01 11.13
C PRO A 507 9.14 0.80 12.65
N PRO A 508 10.19 0.15 13.19
CA PRO A 508 10.27 -0.16 14.61
C PRO A 508 10.42 1.09 15.49
N VAL A 509 9.60 1.19 16.53
CA VAL A 509 9.53 2.38 17.41
C VAL A 509 10.68 2.43 18.43
N HIS A 510 11.02 1.33 19.10
CA HIS A 510 12.00 1.34 20.19
C HIS A 510 13.46 1.12 19.73
N THR A 511 13.97 2.08 18.98
CA THR A 511 15.37 2.15 18.49
C THR A 511 16.30 2.96 19.39
N LEU A 512 15.85 3.41 20.57
CA LEU A 512 16.60 4.30 21.48
C LEU A 512 17.07 5.60 20.83
N GLY A 513 16.32 6.10 19.84
CA GLY A 513 16.63 7.34 19.11
C GLY A 513 17.74 7.20 18.07
N THR A 514 18.10 5.96 17.68
CA THR A 514 19.16 5.69 16.71
C THR A 514 18.66 5.34 15.31
N GLY A 515 17.36 5.06 15.15
CA GLY A 515 16.79 4.56 13.88
C GLY A 515 17.23 3.14 13.49
N ASN A 516 18.17 2.53 14.22
CA ASN A 516 18.81 1.30 13.79
C ASN A 516 17.95 0.04 14.10
N PRO A 517 17.65 -0.82 13.12
CA PRO A 517 16.85 -2.02 13.33
C PRO A 517 17.50 -3.04 14.28
N TYR A 518 18.84 -3.16 14.25
CA TYR A 518 19.55 -4.09 15.14
C TYR A 518 19.41 -3.71 16.62
N ILE A 519 19.35 -2.41 16.93
CA ILE A 519 19.13 -1.94 18.31
C ILE A 519 17.72 -2.33 18.75
N SER A 520 16.71 -2.17 17.88
CA SER A 520 15.33 -2.60 18.14
C SER A 520 15.23 -4.13 18.38
N ILE A 521 15.98 -4.94 17.62
CA ILE A 521 16.05 -6.39 17.87
C ILE A 521 16.61 -6.68 19.26
N VAL A 522 17.73 -6.04 19.63
CA VAL A 522 18.39 -6.26 20.92
C VAL A 522 17.50 -5.81 22.09
N THR A 523 16.79 -4.68 21.97
CA THR A 523 15.86 -4.21 23.01
C THR A 523 14.71 -5.20 23.19
N SER A 524 14.09 -5.66 22.11
CA SER A 524 13.02 -6.67 22.16
C SER A 524 13.47 -8.00 22.76
N ILE A 525 14.65 -8.51 22.36
CA ILE A 525 15.23 -9.73 22.96
C ILE A 525 15.45 -9.55 24.46
N THR A 526 15.97 -8.40 24.86
CA THR A 526 16.25 -8.09 26.27
C THR A 526 14.97 -8.05 27.08
N PHE A 527 13.93 -7.35 26.62
CA PHE A 527 12.65 -7.28 27.31
C PHE A 527 11.97 -8.65 27.43
N LEU A 528 11.85 -9.41 26.34
CA LEU A 528 11.23 -10.73 26.34
C LEU A 528 11.99 -11.72 27.25
N SER A 529 13.32 -11.65 27.24
CA SER A 529 14.17 -12.48 28.11
C SER A 529 14.05 -12.10 29.59
N ILE A 530 14.00 -10.81 29.90
CA ILE A 530 13.80 -10.32 31.27
C ILE A 530 12.43 -10.74 31.80
N ILE A 531 11.36 -10.53 31.01
CA ILE A 531 9.99 -10.93 31.37
C ILE A 531 9.96 -12.44 31.67
N SER A 532 10.51 -13.25 30.77
CA SER A 532 10.61 -14.70 30.94
C SER A 532 11.36 -15.08 32.22
N GLY A 533 12.52 -14.46 32.46
CA GLY A 533 13.35 -14.72 33.64
C GLY A 533 12.68 -14.32 34.95
N VAL A 534 12.00 -13.17 34.99
CA VAL A 534 11.24 -12.70 36.15
C VAL A 534 10.10 -13.65 36.47
N LEU A 535 9.32 -14.07 35.47
CA LEU A 535 8.19 -14.98 35.64
C LEU A 535 8.62 -16.36 36.14
N ILE A 536 9.67 -16.93 35.53
CA ILE A 536 10.27 -18.18 36.00
C ILE A 536 10.74 -18.05 37.45
N SER A 537 11.39 -16.93 37.79
CA SER A 537 11.88 -16.68 39.15
C SER A 537 10.74 -16.54 40.16
N MET A 538 9.65 -15.85 39.80
CA MET A 538 8.44 -15.75 40.60
C MET A 538 7.79 -17.12 40.83
N GLY A 539 7.58 -17.91 39.77
CA GLY A 539 7.05 -19.27 39.88
C GLY A 539 7.91 -20.15 40.79
N SER A 540 9.23 -20.08 40.62
CA SER A 540 10.21 -20.81 41.44
C SER A 540 10.17 -20.42 42.91
N ALA A 541 10.06 -19.13 43.21
CA ALA A 541 9.98 -18.61 44.57
C ALA A 541 8.69 -19.03 45.28
N ILE A 542 7.55 -19.00 44.57
CA ILE A 542 6.24 -19.41 45.10
C ILE A 542 6.24 -20.91 45.40
N PHE A 543 6.74 -21.72 44.48
CA PHE A 543 6.78 -23.17 44.64
C PHE A 543 7.69 -23.63 45.77
N ARG A 544 8.79 -22.90 46.02
CA ARG A 544 9.65 -23.15 47.20
C ARG A 544 8.90 -23.00 48.52
N ARG A 545 7.92 -22.10 48.61
CA ARG A 545 7.16 -21.80 49.84
C ARG A 545 5.90 -22.64 50.04
N LYS A 546 5.37 -23.29 48.99
CA LYS A 546 4.18 -24.15 49.12
C LYS A 546 4.56 -25.46 49.83
N GLU A 547 3.82 -25.78 50.89
CA GLU A 547 3.83 -27.11 51.49
C GLU A 547 3.13 -28.07 50.53
N ILE A 548 3.81 -29.17 50.20
CA ILE A 548 3.26 -30.22 49.36
C ILE A 548 2.41 -31.06 50.32
N MET A 549 1.10 -30.86 50.33
CA MET A 549 0.16 -31.73 51.07
C MET A 549 -0.04 -33.07 50.33
#